data_AF-A0A090W0X0-F1
#
_entry.id   AF-A0A090W0X0-F1
#
_cell.length_a   1.000
_cell.length_b   1.000
_cell.length_c   1.000
_cell.angle_alpha   90.00
_cell.angle_beta   90.00
_cell.angle_gamma   90.00
#
_symmetry.space_group_name_H-M   'P 1'
#
loop_
_entity.id
_entity.type
_entity.pdbx_description
1 polymer ?
#
loop_
_entity_poly.entity_id
_entity_poly.type
_entity_poly.pdbx_seq_one_letter_code
_entity_poly.pdbx_strand_id
1 'polypeptide(L)' 'MNWEQLLSLKRYGDTNKRLRQEQDETRLGFEVDYDRIIFSQEFRSLQDKTQVIPLSKTDFVHTRLTHS' A
#
# COMPACT_ATOMS: atom_id res chain seq x y z
N MET A 1 19.80 -10.95 11.61
CA MET A 1 19.01 -9.84 11.00
C MET A 1 18.99 -8.68 11.98
N ASN A 2 19.14 -7.45 11.51
CA ASN A 2 18.98 -6.25 12.34
C ASN A 2 17.69 -5.53 11.94
N TRP A 3 16.64 -5.64 12.76
CA TRP A 3 15.31 -5.09 12.48
C TRP A 3 15.31 -3.56 12.35
N GLU A 4 16.19 -2.86 13.06
CA GLU A 4 16.28 -1.40 13.01
C GLU A 4 16.75 -0.90 11.63
N GLN A 5 17.50 -1.73 10.90
CA GLN A 5 17.92 -1.44 9.53
C GLN A 5 16.85 -1.84 8.49
N LEU A 6 16.02 -2.83 8.82
CA LEU A 6 14.97 -3.34 7.92
C LEU A 6 13.71 -2.47 7.95
N LEU A 7 13.40 -1.84 9.08
CA LEU A 7 12.24 -0.94 9.26
C LEU A 7 12.60 0.52 8.96
N SER A 8 13.32 0.75 7.87
CA SER A 8 13.74 2.09 7.45
C SER A 8 12.55 2.94 7.01
N LEU A 9 12.52 4.19 7.48
CA LEU A 9 11.54 5.21 7.09
C LEU A 9 12.02 6.08 5.91
N LYS A 10 13.20 5.78 5.35
CA LYS A 10 13.79 6.56 4.25
C LYS A 10 12.93 6.46 2.99
N ARG A 11 12.61 7.60 2.39
CA ARG A 11 11.97 7.70 1.07
C ARG A 11 12.98 8.10 0.00
N TYR A 12 12.68 7.80 -1.26
CA TYR A 12 13.52 8.22 -2.38
C TYR A 12 13.62 9.76 -2.41
N GLY A 13 14.85 10.29 -2.51
CA GLY A 13 15.13 11.72 -2.45
C GLY A 13 15.45 12.28 -1.06
N ASP A 14 15.33 11.48 0.00
CA ASP A 14 15.75 11.91 1.34
C ASP A 14 17.27 12.07 1.43
N THR A 15 17.72 13.25 1.84
CA THR A 15 19.13 13.56 2.14
C THR A 15 19.51 13.19 3.57
N ASN A 16 18.56 13.23 4.50
CA ASN A 16 18.74 12.95 5.93
C ASN A 16 17.98 11.69 6.38
N LYS A 17 18.49 11.03 7.42
CA LYS A 17 17.84 9.85 8.01
C LYS A 17 16.60 10.28 8.81
N ARG A 18 15.46 9.65 8.55
CA ARG A 18 14.24 9.81 9.36
C ARG A 18 14.30 8.90 10.57
N LEU A 19 14.23 9.46 11.78
CA LEU A 19 14.22 8.68 13.01
C LEU A 19 12.80 8.26 13.38
N ARG A 20 12.66 7.04 13.90
CA ARG A 20 11.35 6.49 14.30
C ARG A 20 10.71 7.29 15.44
N GLN A 21 11.53 7.78 16.37
CA GLN A 21 11.10 8.55 17.54
C GLN A 21 10.58 9.96 17.19
N GLU A 22 10.95 10.48 16.02
CA GLU A 22 10.57 11.83 15.57
C GLU A 22 9.28 11.83 14.72
N GLN A 23 8.65 10.67 14.52
CA GLN A 23 7.44 10.56 13.73
C GLN A 23 6.21 11.02 14.52
N ASP A 24 5.29 11.65 13.81
CA ASP A 24 3.94 11.90 14.32
C ASP A 24 3.17 10.58 14.43
N GLU A 25 2.62 10.29 15.61
CA GLU A 25 1.84 9.08 15.87
C GLU A 25 0.56 9.02 15.03
N THR A 26 -0.04 10.17 14.71
CA THR A 26 -1.26 10.25 13.88
C THR A 26 -0.98 10.08 12.40
N ARG A 27 0.27 10.26 11.98
CA ARG A 27 0.71 10.26 10.58
C ARG A 27 2.02 9.52 10.37
N LEU A 28 2.03 8.28 10.84
CA LEU A 28 3.14 7.37 10.69
C LEU A 28 3.52 7.18 9.22
N GLY A 29 4.81 7.09 8.92
CA GLY A 29 5.31 6.89 7.56
C GLY A 29 4.71 5.66 6.88
N PHE A 30 4.58 4.55 7.62
CA PHE A 30 4.02 3.29 7.12
C PHE A 30 2.52 3.41 6.81
N GLU A 31 1.73 4.04 7.68
CA GLU A 31 0.29 4.30 7.43
C GLU A 31 0.11 5.19 6.20
N VAL A 32 0.95 6.23 6.06
CA VAL A 32 0.92 7.11 4.89
C VAL A 32 1.26 6.35 3.60
N ASP A 33 2.18 5.38 3.66
CA ASP A 33 2.52 4.56 2.49
C ASP A 33 1.39 3.57 2.15
N TYR A 34 0.68 3.04 3.15
CA TYR A 34 -0.54 2.26 2.93
C TYR A 34 -1.62 3.10 2.22
N ASP A 35 -1.93 4.30 2.73
CA ASP A 35 -2.91 5.20 2.12
C ASP A 35 -2.55 5.54 0.67
N ARG A 36 -1.26 5.80 0.40
CA ARG A 36 -0.79 6.07 -0.97
C ARG A 36 -1.06 4.92 -1.92
N ILE A 37 -0.89 3.68 -1.46
CA ILE A 37 -1.19 2.50 -2.27
C ILE A 37 -2.71 2.40 -2.49
N ILE A 38 -3.51 2.48 -1.43
CA ILE A 38 -4.98 2.37 -1.50
C ILE A 38 -5.59 3.41 -2.43
N PHE A 39 -5.13 4.67 -2.35
CA PHE A 39 -5.66 5.76 -3.16
C PHE A 39 -4.98 5.93 -4.53
N SER A 40 -4.02 5.06 -4.88
CA SER A 40 -3.36 5.09 -6.20
C SER A 40 -4.32 4.69 -7.32
N GLN A 41 -4.06 5.19 -8.54
CA GLN A 41 -4.85 4.82 -9.71
C GLN A 41 -4.60 3.35 -10.08
N GLU A 42 -3.36 2.89 -9.94
CA GLU A 42 -2.91 1.55 -10.24
C GLU A 42 -3.63 0.52 -9.36
N PHE A 43 -3.76 0.80 -8.05
CA PHE A 43 -4.48 -0.07 -7.13
C PHE A 43 -5.99 -0.06 -7.41
N ARG A 44 -6.61 1.11 -7.61
CA ARG A 44 -8.04 1.18 -7.98
C ARG A 44 -8.37 0.47 -9.30
N SER A 45 -7.44 0.49 -10.26
CA SER A 45 -7.59 -0.23 -11.53
C SER A 45 -7.69 -1.77 -11.36
N LEU A 46 -7.37 -2.31 -10.19
CA LEU A 46 -7.54 -3.74 -9.89
C LEU A 46 -9.02 -4.14 -9.81
N GLN A 47 -9.94 -3.19 -9.59
CA GLN A 47 -11.38 -3.45 -9.57
C GLN A 47 -11.86 -3.97 -10.93
N ASP A 48 -11.30 -3.45 -12.02
CA ASP A 48 -11.67 -3.84 -13.38
C ASP A 48 -10.86 -5.03 -13.92
N LYS A 49 -10.05 -5.67 -13.07
CA LYS A 49 -9.23 -6.84 -13.46
C LYS A 49 -9.81 -8.12 -12.86
N THR A 50 -10.11 -9.07 -13.74
CA THR A 50 -10.56 -10.41 -13.38
C THR A 50 -9.50 -11.18 -12.60
N GLN A 51 -9.95 -11.99 -11.66
CA GLN A 51 -9.12 -12.99 -10.99
C GLN A 51 -9.38 -14.37 -11.62
N VAL A 52 -8.88 -14.57 -12.85
CA VAL A 52 -9.02 -15.81 -13.65
C VAL A 52 -10.44 -16.08 -14.16
N ILE A 53 -11.46 -15.90 -13.32
CA ILE A 53 -12.88 -16.04 -13.68
C ILE A 53 -13.34 -14.77 -14.43
N PRO A 54 -14.05 -14.90 -15.56
CA PRO A 54 -14.64 -13.75 -16.25
C PRO A 54 -15.59 -12.97 -15.33
N LEU A 55 -15.65 -11.65 -15.49
CA LEU A 55 -16.60 -10.81 -14.73
C LEU A 55 -18.03 -11.20 -15.09
N SER A 56 -18.70 -11.89 -14.15
CA SER A 56 -20.13 -12.17 -14.19
C SER A 56 -20.91 -10.93 -13.73
N LYS A 57 -22.01 -10.60 -14.42
CA LYS A 57 -22.92 -9.51 -14.00
C LYS A 57 -23.88 -9.93 -12.88
N THR A 58 -23.98 -11.22 -12.59
CA THR A 58 -25.09 -11.80 -11.80
C THR A 58 -24.65 -12.39 -10.47
N ASP A 59 -23.36 -12.66 -10.28
CA ASP A 59 -22.80 -13.22 -9.05
C ASP A 59 -21.62 -12.40 -8.54
N PHE A 60 -21.45 -12.39 -7.21
CA PHE A 60 -20.36 -11.68 -6.54
C PHE A 60 -19.03 -12.44 -6.74
N VAL A 61 -18.33 -12.13 -7.82
CA VAL A 61 -16.98 -12.67 -8.10
C VAL A 61 -15.94 -11.68 -7.59
N HIS A 62 -14.95 -12.18 -6.84
CA HIS A 62 -13.83 -11.36 -6.41
C HIS A 62 -13.08 -10.80 -7.63
N THR A 63 -12.84 -9.49 -7.60
CA THR A 63 -11.90 -8.82 -8.51
C THR A 63 -10.50 -8.94 -7.93
N ARG A 64 -9.45 -8.62 -8.71
CA ARG A 64 -8.08 -8.56 -8.17
C ARG A 64 -7.96 -7.58 -7.00
N LEU A 65 -8.82 -6.55 -6.93
CA LEU A 65 -8.85 -5.60 -5.83
C LEU A 65 -9.35 -6.24 -4.54
N THR A 66 -10.52 -6.88 -4.56
CA THR A 66 -11.13 -7.48 -3.35
C THR A 66 -10.38 -8.69 -2.83
N HIS A 67 -9.48 -9.25 -3.63
CA HIS A 67 -8.59 -10.35 -3.23
C HIS A 67 -7.26 -9.86 -2.66
N SER A 68 -6.82 -8.66 -3.03
CA SER A 68 -5.58 -8.06 -2.53
C SER A 68 -5.81 -7.48 -1.14
#